data_AF-B4FEI2-F1
#
_entry.id   AF-B4FEI2-F1
#
_cell.length_a   1.000
_cell.length_b   1.000
_cell.length_c   1.000
_cell.angle_alpha   90.00
_cell.angle_beta   90.00
_cell.angle_gamma   90.00
#
_symmetry.space_group_name_H-M   'P 1'
#
loop_
_entity.id
_entity.type
_entity.pdbx_description
1 polymer ?
#
loop_
_entity_poly.entity_id
_entity_poly.type
_entity_poly.pdbx_seq_one_letter_code
_entity_poly.pdbx_strand_id
1 'polypeptide(L)' 'MSSVVNIDTSGLTALEEIHKELVSLGLQMAIASPGWKAVQKMKVSQVVDRVGQDWIFMTVGEAVEACLAAHKGTALAC' A
#
# COMPACT_ATOMS: atom_id res chain seq x y z
N MET A 1 3.77 6.96 4.54
CA MET A 1 4.23 6.39 5.83
C MET A 1 5.58 6.97 6.29
N SER A 2 5.94 8.19 5.86
CA SER A 2 7.31 8.74 6.05
C SER A 2 7.77 8.87 7.51
N SER A 3 6.84 9.08 8.45
CA SER A 3 7.14 9.20 9.89
C SER A 3 7.17 7.86 10.63
N VAL A 4 6.80 6.76 9.97
CA VAL A 4 6.71 5.44 10.60
C VAL A 4 8.09 4.77 10.58
N VAL A 5 8.74 4.77 11.74
CA VAL A 5 10.08 4.17 11.92
C VAL A 5 10.02 2.65 12.04
N ASN A 6 8.90 2.11 12.52
CA ASN A 6 8.74 0.68 12.81
C ASN A 6 7.26 0.30 12.86
N ILE A 7 6.94 -0.96 12.55
CA ILE A 7 5.62 -1.56 12.68
C ILE A 7 5.73 -2.85 13.51
N ASP A 8 4.78 -3.11 14.40
CA ASP A 8 4.75 -4.34 15.19
C ASP A 8 3.73 -5.34 14.64
N THR A 9 3.57 -6.48 15.30
CA THR A 9 2.65 -7.54 14.87
C THR A 9 1.21 -7.04 14.79
N SER A 10 0.74 -6.28 15.78
CA SER A 10 -0.60 -5.69 15.77
C SER A 10 -0.80 -4.70 14.63
N GLY A 11 0.19 -3.86 14.35
CA GLY A 11 0.14 -2.92 13.23
C GLY A 11 0.12 -3.62 11.87
N LEU A 12 0.82 -4.74 11.72
CA LEU A 12 0.77 -5.53 10.49
C LEU A 12 -0.61 -6.18 10.30
N THR A 13 -1.17 -6.79 11.34
CA THR A 13 -2.54 -7.35 11.29
C THR A 13 -3.57 -6.28 10.95
N ALA A 14 -3.49 -5.12 11.60
CA ALA A 14 -4.40 -4.00 11.32
C ALA A 14 -4.26 -3.50 9.86
N LEU A 15 -3.03 -3.44 9.33
CA LEU A 15 -2.80 -3.06 7.94
C LEU A 15 -3.41 -4.06 6.94
N GLU A 16 -3.39 -5.36 7.26
CA GLU A 16 -4.05 -6.39 6.45
C GLU A 16 -5.58 -6.30 6.49
N GLU A 17 -6.14 -5.98 7.65
CA GLU A 17 -7.58 -5.77 7.82
C GLU A 17 -8.05 -4.55 7.03
N ILE A 18 -7.34 -3.42 7.15
CA ILE A 18 -7.60 -2.21 6.35
C ILE A 18 -7.52 -2.53 4.85
N HIS A 19 -6.52 -3.31 4.42
CA HIS A 19 -6.42 -3.70 3.02
C HIS A 19 -7.65 -4.50 2.54
N LYS A 20 -8.10 -5.48 3.33
CA LYS A 20 -9.29 -6.29 3.01
C LYS A 20 -10.55 -5.43 2.95
N GLU A 21 -10.71 -4.48 3.87
CA GLU A 21 -11.84 -3.55 3.86
C GLU A 21 -11.84 -2.68 2.60
N LEU A 22 -10.70 -2.10 2.22
CA LEU A 22 -10.57 -1.31 0.99
C LEU A 22 -10.89 -2.14 -0.26
N VAL A 23 -10.37 -3.36 -0.35
CA VAL A 23 -10.67 -4.29 -1.46
C VAL A 23 -12.16 -4.61 -1.53
N SER A 24 -12.82 -4.81 -0.38
CA SER A 24 -14.27 -5.06 -0.33
C SER A 24 -15.11 -3.90 -0.86
N LEU A 25 -14.56 -2.67 -0.80
CA LEU A 25 -15.16 -1.45 -1.34
C LEU A 25 -14.75 -1.18 -2.79
N GLY A 26 -13.96 -2.06 -3.42
CA GLY A 26 -13.40 -1.83 -4.76
C GLY A 26 -12.32 -0.75 -4.80
N LEU A 27 -11.71 -0.43 -3.66
CA LEU A 27 -10.68 0.60 -3.53
C LEU A 27 -9.29 -0.05 -3.46
N GLN A 28 -8.36 0.47 -4.26
CA GLN A 28 -6.95 0.05 -4.22
C GLN A 28 -6.19 0.78 -3.12
N MET A 29 -5.39 0.05 -2.35
CA MET A 29 -4.50 0.62 -1.34
C MET A 29 -3.10 0.84 -1.92
N ALA A 30 -2.53 2.03 -1.72
CA ALA A 30 -1.16 2.36 -2.06
C ALA A 30 -0.38 2.74 -0.79
N ILE A 31 0.76 2.10 -0.53
CA ILE A 31 1.65 2.43 0.59
C ILE A 31 2.79 3.30 0.06
N ALA A 32 2.76 4.59 0.39
CA ALA A 32 3.81 5.53 0.04
C ALA A 32 4.85 5.66 1.18
N SER A 33 6.11 5.86 0.81
CA SER A 33 7.21 6.22 1.69
C SER A 33 7.35 5.40 2.99
N PRO A 34 7.27 4.06 2.96
CA PRO A 34 7.55 3.26 4.14
C PRO A 34 9.04 3.32 4.49
N GLY A 35 9.37 3.48 5.78
CA GLY A 35 10.74 3.35 6.24
C GLY A 35 11.27 1.92 6.07
N TRP A 36 12.58 1.75 5.88
CA TRP A 36 13.23 0.45 5.63
C TRP A 36 12.82 -0.65 6.63
N LYS A 37 12.79 -0.33 7.92
CA LYS A 37 12.40 -1.27 8.98
C LYS A 37 10.94 -1.73 8.84
N ALA A 38 10.03 -0.85 8.42
CA ALA A 38 8.64 -1.19 8.16
C ALA A 38 8.52 -2.11 6.94
N VAL A 39 9.21 -1.78 5.84
CA VAL A 39 9.26 -2.61 4.62
C VAL A 39 9.75 -4.02 4.92
N GLN A 40 10.86 -4.15 5.66
CA GLN A 40 11.41 -5.45 6.00
C GLN A 40 10.41 -6.32 6.77
N LYS A 41 9.72 -5.73 7.75
CA LYS A 41 8.71 -6.45 8.55
C LYS A 41 7.47 -6.82 7.73
N MET A 42 6.99 -5.90 6.89
CA MET A 42 5.89 -6.17 5.96
C MET A 42 6.24 -7.30 4.97
N LYS A 43 7.50 -7.39 4.55
CA LYS A 43 7.97 -8.46 3.65
C LYS A 43 8.01 -9.81 4.37
N VAL A 44 8.53 -9.85 5.60
CA VAL A 44 8.55 -11.07 6.43
C VAL A 44 7.14 -11.56 6.75
N SER A 45 6.18 -10.65 7.00
CA SER A 45 4.79 -11.01 7.27
C SER A 45 3.93 -11.25 6.02
N GLN A 46 4.52 -11.15 4.82
CA GLN A 46 3.83 -11.29 3.52
C GLN A 46 2.73 -10.24 3.27
N VAL A 47 2.71 -9.14 4.02
CA VAL A 47 1.78 -8.03 3.78
C VAL A 47 2.05 -7.41 2.41
N VAL A 48 3.32 -7.32 2.02
CA VAL A 48 3.73 -6.84 0.70
C VAL A 48 3.06 -7.63 -0.44
N ASP A 49 3.02 -8.95 -0.32
CA ASP A 49 2.47 -9.82 -1.35
C ASP A 49 0.93 -9.74 -1.41
N ARG A 50 0.28 -9.48 -0.26
CA ARG A 50 -1.17 -9.30 -0.18
C ARG A 50 -1.63 -7.96 -0.76
N VAL A 51 -0.92 -6.88 -0.43
CA VAL A 51 -1.20 -5.53 -0.96
C VAL A 51 -0.86 -5.43 -2.45
N GLY A 52 0.15 -6.17 -2.88
CA GLY A 52 0.72 -6.10 -4.22
C GLY A 52 2.00 -5.28 -4.21
N GLN A 53 3.09 -5.85 -4.73
CA GLN A 53 4.41 -5.20 -4.77
C GLN A 53 4.39 -3.88 -5.56
N ASP A 54 3.58 -3.82 -6.61
CA ASP A 54 3.42 -2.63 -7.46
C ASP A 54 2.70 -1.47 -6.76
N TRP A 55 2.13 -1.70 -5.57
CA TRP A 55 1.41 -0.70 -4.78
C TRP A 55 2.19 -0.23 -3.55
N ILE A 56 3.49 -0.51 -3.50
CA ILE A 56 4.40 -0.04 -2.47
C ILE A 56 5.46 0.85 -3.11
N PHE A 57 5.41 2.14 -2.77
CA PHE A 57 6.23 3.17 -3.39
C PHE A 57 7.17 3.80 -2.37
N MET A 58 8.42 4.06 -2.76
CA MET A 58 9.42 4.64 -1.86
C MET A 58 9.22 6.14 -1.67
N THR A 59 8.52 6.80 -2.59
CA THR A 59 8.17 8.22 -2.49
C THR A 59 6.66 8.44 -2.57
N VAL A 60 6.21 9.59 -2.06
CA VAL A 60 4.81 10.02 -2.21
C VAL A 60 4.49 10.38 -3.66
N GLY A 61 5.45 10.95 -4.39
CA GLY A 61 5.26 11.33 -5.80
C GLY A 61 4.90 10.13 -6.68
N GLU A 62 5.68 9.05 -6.59
CA GLU A 62 5.42 7.80 -7.33
C GLU A 62 4.03 7.22 -7.01
N ALA A 63 3.64 7.21 -5.75
CA ALA A 63 2.32 6.72 -5.34
C ALA A 63 1.18 7.57 -5.93
N VAL A 64 1.33 8.89 -5.93
CA VAL A 64 0.33 9.81 -6.50
C VAL A 64 0.23 9.60 -8.02
N GLU A 65 1.35 9.50 -8.71
CA GLU A 65 1.39 9.25 -10.15
C GLU A 65 0.71 7.92 -10.52
N ALA A 66 1.01 6.85 -9.78
CA ALA A 66 0.38 5.55 -9.98
C ALA A 66 -1.14 5.59 -9.74
N CYS A 67 -1.60 6.25 -8.68
CA CYS A 67 -3.02 6.44 -8.41
C CYS A 67 -3.74 7.22 -9.54
N LEU A 68 -3.12 8.29 -10.04
CA LEU A 68 -3.67 9.07 -11.15
C LEU A 68 -3.72 8.26 -12.46
N ALA A 69 -2.71 7.43 -12.71
CA ALA A 69 -2.68 6.55 -13.89
C ALA A 69 -3.76 5.46 -13.81
N ALA A 70 -3.96 4.84 -12.64
CA ALA A 70 -5.00 3.85 -12.42
C ALA A 70 -6.43 4.43 -12.56
N HIS A 71 -6.63 5.68 -12.15
CA HIS A 71 -7.91 6.38 -12.36
C HIS A 71 -8.17 6.71 -13.84
N LYS A 72 -7.14 7.04 -14.61
CA LYS A 72 -7.28 7.26 -16.06
C LYS A 72 -7.64 5.98 -16.83
N GLY A 73 -7.19 4.82 -16.34
CA GLY A 73 -7.57 3.51 -16.89
C GLY A 73 -9.06 3.18 -16.76
N THR A 74 -9.75 3.74 -15.76
CA THR A 74 -11.21 3.57 -15.58
C THR A 74 -12.05 4.62 -16.31
N ALA A 75 -11.50 5.81 -16.61
CA ALA A 75 -12.19 6.85 -17.38
C ALA A 75 -12.24 6.59 -18.90
N LEU A 76 -11.38 5.73 -19.44
CA LEU A 76 -11.33 5.39 -20.87
C LEU A 76 -12.25 4.23 -21.28
N ALA A 77 -13.13 3.80 -20.37
CA ALA A 77 -14.17 2.79 -20.59
C ALA A 77 -15.59 3.38 -20.77
N CYS A 78 -15.70 4.69 -21.04
CA CYS A 78 -16.95 5.35 -21.44
C CYS A 78 -16.96 5.62 -22.94
#